data_AF-A0A944JEX4-F1
#
_entry.id   AF-A0A944JEX4-F1
#
_cell.length_a   1.000
_cell.length_b   1.000
_cell.length_c   1.000
_cell.angle_alpha   90.00
_cell.angle_beta   90.00
_cell.angle_gamma   90.00
#
_symmetry.space_group_name_H-M   'P 1'
#
loop_
_entity.id
_entity.type
_entity.pdbx_description
1 polymer ?
#
loop_
_entity_poly.entity_id
_entity_poly.type
_entity_poly.pdbx_seq_one_letter_code
_entity_poly.pdbx_strand_id
1 'polypeptide(L)'
;MTPQPSTSERLAQGRRNDSERRRQRVLNVLDQLSRNGGTVSVSAVARSAGVDRTFLYRHPDLLAHVHALATEPPPDAGRGPTVSRASLQADLLAANARGARLTEQVRQLEQRLSEALGQQIWQSTGIGPPADIDRLQARITELEQQNVDLRLQLEEKDEELSAARAANRELTKTINQGCS
;
A
#
# COMPACT_ATOMS: atom_id res chain seq x y z
N MET A 1 -5.13 26.22 77.58
CA MET A 1 -6.21 26.81 76.75
C MET A 1 -5.76 26.70 75.30
N THR A 2 -6.16 25.65 74.58
CA THR A 2 -5.78 25.46 73.17
C THR A 2 -6.57 26.45 72.30
N PRO A 3 -5.91 27.25 71.44
CA PRO A 3 -6.60 28.20 70.59
C PRO A 3 -7.54 27.46 69.63
N GLN A 4 -8.80 27.91 69.57
CA GLN A 4 -9.80 27.39 68.64
C GLN A 4 -9.36 27.73 67.21
N PRO A 5 -9.35 26.76 66.27
CA PRO A 5 -8.93 27.01 64.90
C PRO A 5 -9.90 27.98 64.22
N SER A 6 -9.34 28.93 63.48
CA SER A 6 -10.06 29.91 62.68
C SER A 6 -10.98 29.26 61.63
N THR A 7 -12.01 29.96 61.18
CA THR A 7 -12.97 29.43 60.19
C THR A 7 -12.29 29.01 58.87
N SER A 8 -11.21 29.68 58.48
CA SER A 8 -10.36 29.31 57.33
C SER A 8 -9.63 27.99 57.56
N GLU A 9 -9.10 27.73 58.76
CA GLU A 9 -8.44 26.46 59.12
C GLU A 9 -9.43 25.30 59.16
N ARG A 10 -10.65 25.51 59.66
CA ARG A 10 -11.71 24.49 59.64
C ARG A 10 -12.13 24.11 58.21
N LEU A 11 -12.24 25.09 57.31
CA LEU A 11 -12.54 24.87 55.89
C LEU A 11 -11.39 24.18 55.15
N ALA A 12 -10.15 24.56 55.42
CA ALA A 12 -8.96 23.90 54.87
C ALA A 12 -8.87 22.44 55.32
N GLN A 13 -9.16 22.17 56.60
CA GLN A 13 -9.19 20.82 57.15
C GLN A 13 -10.32 19.98 56.52
N GLY A 14 -11.50 20.57 56.30
CA GLY A 14 -12.60 19.91 55.59
C GLY A 14 -12.22 19.46 54.17
N ARG A 15 -11.54 20.32 53.41
CA ARG A 15 -11.08 19.99 52.04
C ARG A 15 -10.00 18.92 52.01
N ARG A 16 -9.11 18.89 53.00
CA ARG A 16 -8.10 17.83 53.17
C ARG A 16 -8.78 16.50 53.45
N ASN A 17 -9.72 16.48 54.40
CA ASN A 17 -10.47 15.27 54.75
C ASN A 17 -11.30 14.72 53.58
N ASP A 18 -11.89 15.59 52.75
CA ASP A 18 -12.63 15.19 51.53
C ASP A 18 -11.69 14.61 50.45
N SER A 19 -10.51 15.21 50.28
CA SER A 19 -9.47 14.68 49.37
C SER A 19 -9.00 13.28 49.79
N GLU A 20 -8.76 13.07 51.09
CA GLU A 20 -8.37 11.77 51.64
C GLU A 20 -9.47 10.71 51.46
N ARG A 21 -10.75 11.08 51.68
CA ARG A 21 -11.88 10.16 51.44
C ARG A 21 -12.01 9.76 49.98
N ARG A 22 -11.77 10.68 49.05
CA ARG A 22 -11.75 10.39 47.59
C ARG A 22 -10.59 9.48 47.23
N ARG A 23 -9.42 9.74 47.78
CA ARG A 23 -8.22 8.91 47.60
C ARG A 23 -8.46 7.48 48.09
N GLN A 24 -9.00 7.32 49.30
CA GLN A 24 -9.29 6.00 49.87
C GLN A 24 -10.31 5.22 49.02
N ARG A 25 -11.32 5.88 48.45
CA ARG A 25 -12.26 5.25 47.53
C ARG A 25 -11.58 4.73 46.26
N VAL A 26 -10.64 5.48 45.69
CA VAL A 26 -9.86 5.04 44.52
C VAL A 26 -9.03 3.81 44.87
N LEU A 27 -8.32 3.81 45.99
CA LEU A 27 -7.52 2.67 46.43
C LEU A 27 -8.37 1.42 46.65
N ASN A 28 -9.52 1.56 47.33
CA ASN A 28 -10.44 0.43 47.54
C ASN A 28 -10.98 -0.15 46.22
N VAL A 29 -11.22 0.69 45.21
CA VAL A 29 -11.65 0.23 43.88
C VAL A 29 -10.51 -0.49 43.15
N LEU A 30 -9.27 -0.01 43.28
CA LEU A 30 -8.11 -0.70 42.72
C LEU A 30 -7.92 -2.09 43.35
N ASP A 31 -8.08 -2.20 44.67
CA ASP A 31 -8.05 -3.49 45.39
C ASP A 31 -9.17 -4.45 44.97
N GLN A 32 -10.35 -3.92 44.63
CA GLN A 32 -11.44 -4.75 44.13
C GLN A 32 -11.17 -5.22 42.69
N LEU A 33 -10.60 -4.35 41.85
CA LEU A 33 -10.26 -4.69 40.47
C LEU A 33 -9.11 -5.69 40.40
N SER A 34 -8.13 -5.60 41.29
CA SER A 34 -7.05 -6.58 41.38
C SER A 34 -7.55 -7.99 41.73
N ARG A 35 -8.53 -8.09 42.63
CA ARG A 35 -9.15 -9.38 43.01
C ARG A 35 -10.04 -9.98 41.93
N ASN A 36 -10.70 -9.13 41.15
CA ASN A 36 -11.70 -9.56 40.16
C ASN A 36 -11.11 -9.76 38.74
N GLY A 37 -9.84 -9.41 38.52
CA GLY A 37 -9.14 -9.62 37.24
C GLY A 37 -9.72 -8.86 36.05
N GLY A 38 -10.46 -7.76 36.28
CA GLY A 38 -11.09 -6.99 35.22
C GLY A 38 -10.09 -6.12 34.44
N THR A 39 -10.40 -5.78 33.19
CA THR A 39 -9.59 -4.85 32.38
C THR A 39 -9.53 -3.47 33.04
N VAL A 40 -8.35 -3.10 33.57
CA VAL A 40 -8.15 -1.85 34.30
C VAL A 40 -7.88 -0.72 33.31
N SER A 41 -8.76 0.28 33.29
CA SER A 41 -8.54 1.54 32.56
C SER A 41 -8.81 2.74 33.46
N VAL A 42 -8.09 3.84 33.23
CA VAL A 42 -8.23 5.10 34.00
C VAL A 42 -9.71 5.57 34.03
N SER A 43 -10.42 5.40 32.92
CA SER A 43 -11.84 5.75 32.80
C SER A 43 -12.79 4.81 33.55
N ALA A 44 -12.44 3.53 33.68
CA ALA A 44 -13.22 2.59 34.49
C ALA A 44 -13.02 2.87 35.98
N VAL A 45 -11.77 3.07 36.41
CA VAL A 45 -11.41 3.36 37.81
C VAL A 45 -12.07 4.66 38.30
N ALA A 46 -12.03 5.74 37.50
CA ALA A 46 -12.66 7.01 37.85
C ALA A 46 -14.17 6.88 38.10
N ARG A 47 -14.86 6.15 37.22
CA ARG A 47 -16.31 5.90 37.33
C ARG A 47 -16.65 5.04 38.55
N SER A 48 -15.93 3.95 38.76
CA SER A 48 -16.17 3.05 39.89
C SER A 48 -15.87 3.69 41.24
N ALA A 49 -14.88 4.58 41.32
CA ALA A 49 -14.54 5.30 42.55
C ALA A 49 -15.39 6.57 42.79
N GLY A 50 -16.19 6.98 41.80
CA GLY A 50 -17.00 8.21 41.86
C GLY A 50 -16.15 9.47 41.96
N VAL A 51 -15.06 9.54 41.19
CA VAL A 51 -14.14 10.70 41.11
C VAL A 51 -13.97 11.18 39.67
N ASP A 52 -13.64 12.45 39.49
CA ASP A 52 -13.36 13.04 38.17
C ASP A 52 -12.00 12.56 37.63
N ARG A 53 -11.87 12.41 36.29
CA ARG A 53 -10.58 12.07 35.65
C ARG A 53 -9.47 13.06 35.99
N THR A 54 -9.81 14.34 36.10
CA THR A 54 -8.88 15.41 36.47
C THR A 54 -8.27 15.22 37.85
N PHE A 55 -9.02 14.58 38.78
CA PHE A 55 -8.51 14.22 40.10
C PHE A 55 -7.41 13.15 40.00
N LEU A 56 -7.60 12.12 39.16
CA LEU A 56 -6.58 11.10 38.93
C LEU A 56 -5.32 11.69 38.29
N TYR A 57 -5.47 12.59 37.30
CA TYR A 57 -4.31 13.26 36.69
C TYR A 57 -3.55 14.19 37.64
N ARG A 58 -4.22 14.74 38.66
CA ARG A 58 -3.57 15.54 39.70
C ARG A 58 -2.80 14.69 40.72
N HIS A 59 -3.06 13.39 40.77
CA HIS A 59 -2.45 12.43 41.69
C HIS A 59 -1.64 11.37 40.92
N PRO A 60 -0.37 11.68 40.59
CA PRO A 60 0.46 10.83 39.72
C PRO A 60 0.77 9.46 40.33
N ASP A 61 0.73 9.36 41.65
CA ASP A 61 0.87 8.13 42.41
C ASP A 61 -0.31 7.16 42.21
N LEU A 62 -1.54 7.67 42.13
CA LEU A 62 -2.72 6.86 41.82
C LEU A 62 -2.68 6.38 40.36
N LEU A 63 -2.20 7.22 39.44
CA LEU A 63 -1.99 6.80 38.04
C LEU A 63 -0.91 5.72 37.93
N ALA A 64 0.19 5.85 38.68
CA ALA A 64 1.22 4.82 38.71
C ALA A 64 0.66 3.47 39.18
N HIS A 65 -0.24 3.44 40.17
CA HIS A 65 -0.92 2.22 40.62
C HIS A 65 -1.87 1.66 39.56
N VAL A 66 -2.64 2.51 38.88
CA VAL A 66 -3.50 2.09 37.75
C VAL A 66 -2.67 1.46 36.64
N HIS A 67 -1.53 2.07 36.29
CA HIS A 67 -0.63 1.57 35.25
C HIS A 67 0.08 0.28 35.67
N ALA A 68 0.52 0.18 36.92
CA ALA A 68 1.10 -1.05 37.47
C ALA A 68 0.10 -2.19 37.39
N LEU A 69 -1.14 -1.98 37.85
CA LEU A 69 -2.20 -2.97 37.80
C LEU A 69 -2.68 -3.31 36.38
N ALA A 70 -2.61 -2.35 35.45
CA ALA A 70 -2.88 -2.62 34.02
C ALA A 70 -1.74 -3.41 33.34
N THR A 71 -0.54 -3.40 33.92
CA THR A 71 0.63 -4.15 33.43
C THR A 71 0.71 -5.53 34.07
N GLU A 72 0.15 -5.69 35.27
CA GLU A 72 0.09 -6.95 36.00
C GLU A 72 -1.05 -7.84 35.46
N PRO A 73 -0.77 -9.09 35.09
CA PRO A 73 -1.80 -9.99 34.57
C PRO A 73 -2.79 -10.38 35.69
N PRO A 74 -4.09 -10.52 35.38
CA PRO A 74 -5.08 -10.93 36.37
C PRO A 74 -4.73 -12.32 36.92
N PRO A 75 -4.94 -12.59 38.23
CA PRO A 75 -4.76 -13.92 38.78
C PRO A 75 -5.76 -14.90 38.14
N ASP A 76 -5.23 -15.93 37.49
CA ASP A 76 -5.97 -16.95 36.75
C ASP A 76 -6.95 -17.73 37.66
N ALA A 77 -8.18 -17.24 37.75
CA ALA A 77 -9.31 -18.03 38.23
C ALA A 77 -9.90 -18.84 37.06
N GLY A 78 -9.27 -19.97 36.69
CA GLY A 78 -9.97 -21.03 35.94
C GLY A 78 -9.24 -21.69 34.76
N ARG A 79 -8.37 -22.66 35.06
CA ARG A 79 -8.12 -23.95 34.37
C ARG A 79 -8.36 -24.07 32.83
N GLY A 80 -7.25 -23.99 32.09
CA GLY A 80 -6.92 -24.69 30.83
C GLY A 80 -5.40 -24.93 30.81
N PRO A 81 -4.79 -25.74 29.91
CA PRO A 81 -3.34 -25.91 29.90
C PRO A 81 -2.70 -24.53 29.72
N THR A 82 -2.02 -24.06 30.76
CA THR A 82 -1.46 -22.72 30.85
C THR A 82 -0.29 -22.62 29.89
N VAL A 83 -0.59 -22.30 28.63
CA VAL A 83 0.42 -21.96 27.63
C VAL A 83 1.14 -20.72 28.16
N SER A 84 2.44 -20.88 28.44
CA SER A 84 3.22 -19.79 29.03
C SER A 84 3.21 -18.57 28.10
N ARG A 85 3.31 -17.36 28.67
CA ARG A 85 3.46 -16.13 27.87
C ARG A 85 4.59 -16.23 26.84
N ALA A 86 5.68 -16.92 27.18
CA ALA A 86 6.79 -17.18 26.27
C ALA A 86 6.36 -18.04 25.06
N SER A 87 5.52 -19.05 25.28
CA SER A 87 4.94 -19.88 24.22
C SER A 87 4.03 -19.07 23.30
N LEU A 88 3.14 -18.23 23.86
CA LEU A 88 2.29 -17.34 23.05
C LEU A 88 3.12 -16.34 22.23
N GLN A 89 4.18 -15.79 22.80
CA GLN A 89 5.09 -14.89 22.08
C GLN A 89 5.84 -15.62 20.96
N ALA A 90 6.28 -16.86 21.20
CA ALA A 90 6.91 -17.70 20.18
C ALA A 90 5.92 -18.02 19.04
N ASP A 91 4.66 -18.32 19.36
CA ASP A 91 3.62 -18.59 18.38
C ASP A 91 3.29 -17.36 17.52
N LEU A 92 3.25 -16.16 18.12
CA LEU A 92 3.07 -14.91 17.39
C LEU A 92 4.24 -14.63 16.44
N LEU A 93 5.48 -14.81 16.90
CA LEU A 93 6.66 -14.66 16.04
C LEU A 93 6.64 -15.67 14.90
N ALA A 94 6.28 -16.92 15.17
CA ALA A 94 6.15 -17.95 14.15
C ALA A 94 5.03 -17.65 13.15
N ALA A 95 3.89 -17.12 13.61
CA ALA A 95 2.78 -16.69 12.76
C ALA A 95 3.18 -15.51 11.87
N ASN A 96 3.86 -14.51 12.42
CA ASN A 96 4.36 -13.36 11.65
C ASN A 96 5.39 -13.79 10.61
N ALA A 97 6.29 -14.71 10.94
CA ALA A 97 7.26 -15.26 9.99
C ALA A 97 6.57 -16.03 8.85
N ARG A 98 5.52 -16.81 9.15
CA ARG A 98 4.70 -17.46 8.11
C ARG A 98 3.98 -16.45 7.23
N GLY A 99 3.41 -15.40 7.82
CA GLY A 99 2.76 -14.31 7.10
C GLY A 99 3.71 -13.63 6.11
N ALA A 100 4.92 -13.26 6.56
CA ALA A 100 5.93 -12.65 5.69
C ALA A 100 6.31 -13.56 4.49
N ARG A 101 6.46 -14.87 4.73
CA ARG A 101 6.75 -15.84 3.65
C ARG A 101 5.61 -15.95 2.64
N LEU A 102 4.36 -15.98 3.12
CA LEU A 102 3.19 -16.05 2.25
C LEU A 102 3.07 -14.78 1.39
N THR A 103 3.28 -13.60 1.97
CA THR A 103 3.27 -12.34 1.22
C THR A 103 4.33 -12.31 0.13
N GLU A 104 5.54 -12.78 0.42
CA GLU A 104 6.60 -12.86 -0.59
C GLU A 104 6.27 -13.87 -1.71
N GLN A 105 5.66 -15.01 -1.37
CA GLN A 105 5.19 -15.97 -2.36
C GLN A 105 4.10 -15.38 -3.26
N VAL A 106 3.13 -14.66 -2.68
CA VAL A 106 2.07 -13.98 -3.44
C VAL A 106 2.70 -12.97 -4.40
N ARG A 107 3.63 -12.13 -3.93
CA ARG A 107 4.33 -11.16 -4.77
C ARG A 107 5.07 -11.82 -5.94
N GLN A 108 5.75 -12.94 -5.70
CA GLN A 108 6.44 -13.69 -6.76
C GLN A 108 5.46 -14.30 -7.77
N LEU A 109 4.32 -14.84 -7.30
CA LEU A 109 3.29 -15.38 -8.18
C LEU A 109 2.63 -14.29 -9.02
N GLU A 110 2.32 -13.13 -8.43
CA GLU A 110 1.78 -11.97 -9.14
C GLU A 110 2.76 -11.45 -10.21
N GLN A 111 4.05 -11.41 -9.90
CA GLN A 111 5.08 -11.02 -10.87
C GLN A 111 5.14 -12.01 -12.04
N ARG A 112 5.18 -13.32 -11.75
CA ARG A 112 5.20 -14.35 -12.80
C ARG A 112 3.92 -14.36 -13.62
N LEU A 113 2.77 -14.11 -13.00
CA LEU A 113 1.50 -13.99 -13.70
C LEU A 113 1.50 -12.77 -14.63
N SER A 114 1.99 -11.63 -14.15
CA SER A 114 2.13 -10.41 -14.96
C SER A 114 3.07 -10.60 -16.14
N GLU A 115 4.20 -11.28 -15.93
CA GLU A 115 5.15 -11.64 -16.99
C GLU A 115 4.51 -12.60 -18.01
N ALA A 116 3.79 -13.63 -17.56
CA ALA A 116 3.12 -14.59 -18.43
C ALA A 116 1.97 -13.96 -19.22
N LEU A 117 1.13 -13.15 -18.57
CA LEU A 117 0.05 -12.40 -19.23
C LEU A 117 0.64 -11.36 -20.20
N GLY A 118 1.72 -10.69 -19.81
CA GLY A 118 2.48 -9.82 -20.69
C GLY A 118 2.88 -10.59 -21.95
N GLN A 119 3.61 -11.69 -21.82
CA GLN A 119 4.04 -12.53 -22.94
C GLN A 119 2.86 -13.01 -23.81
N GLN A 120 1.74 -13.39 -23.21
CA GLN A 120 0.55 -13.83 -23.92
C GLN A 120 -0.10 -12.69 -24.70
N ILE A 121 -0.20 -11.50 -24.11
CA ILE A 121 -0.68 -10.28 -24.79
C ILE A 121 0.27 -9.91 -25.93
N TRP A 122 1.58 -10.00 -25.72
CA TRP A 122 2.59 -9.77 -26.77
C TRP A 122 2.41 -10.74 -27.94
N GLN A 123 2.16 -12.03 -27.67
CA GLN A 123 1.91 -13.04 -28.70
C GLN A 123 0.56 -12.83 -29.42
N SER A 124 -0.51 -12.48 -28.70
CA SER A 124 -1.86 -12.35 -29.28
C SER A 124 -2.09 -11.05 -30.03
N THR A 125 -1.37 -9.98 -29.68
CA THR A 125 -1.53 -8.65 -30.29
C THR A 125 -0.76 -8.54 -31.62
N GLY A 126 0.07 -9.53 -31.97
CA GLY A 126 0.81 -9.53 -33.24
C GLY A 126 1.89 -8.44 -33.35
N ILE A 127 2.15 -7.71 -32.26
CA ILE A 127 3.32 -6.85 -32.12
C ILE A 127 4.44 -7.79 -31.70
N GLY A 128 5.08 -8.40 -32.70
CA GLY A 128 6.19 -9.32 -32.48
C GLY A 128 7.34 -8.66 -31.69
N PRO A 129 8.34 -9.45 -31.25
CA PRO A 129 9.56 -8.93 -30.60
C PRO A 129 10.18 -7.78 -31.41
N PRO A 130 11.09 -6.95 -30.85
CA PRO A 130 11.73 -5.83 -31.57
C PRO A 130 12.29 -6.23 -32.94
N ALA A 131 12.75 -7.49 -33.09
CA ALA A 131 13.19 -8.06 -34.36
C ALA A 131 12.10 -8.07 -35.46
N ASP A 132 10.82 -8.19 -35.12
CA ASP A 132 9.73 -8.12 -36.09
C ASP A 132 9.42 -6.67 -36.49
N ILE A 133 9.59 -5.70 -35.58
CA ILE A 133 9.52 -4.27 -35.94
C ILE A 133 10.66 -3.91 -36.88
N ASP A 134 11.89 -4.33 -36.56
CA ASP A 134 13.08 -4.09 -37.41
C ASP A 134 12.93 -4.76 -38.78
N ARG A 135 12.38 -5.99 -38.84
CA ARG A 135 12.06 -6.68 -40.11
C ARG A 135 10.98 -5.95 -40.91
N LEU A 136 9.93 -5.48 -40.26
CA LEU A 136 8.88 -4.72 -40.93
C LEU A 136 9.41 -3.39 -41.47
N GLN A 137 10.27 -2.69 -40.71
CA GLN A 137 10.94 -1.48 -41.17
C GLN A 137 11.86 -1.77 -42.37
N ALA A 138 12.68 -2.82 -42.30
CA ALA A 138 13.52 -3.24 -43.43
C ALA A 138 12.69 -3.57 -44.67
N ARG A 139 11.53 -4.22 -44.49
CA ARG A 139 10.62 -4.53 -45.60
C ARG A 139 9.96 -3.28 -46.19
N ILE A 140 9.60 -2.30 -45.35
CA ILE A 140 9.08 -1.01 -45.81
C ILE A 140 10.14 -0.32 -46.68
N THR A 141 11.37 -0.22 -46.20
CA THR A 141 12.47 0.41 -46.97
C THR A 141 12.73 -0.31 -48.28
N GLU A 142 12.71 -1.65 -48.30
CA GLU A 142 12.86 -2.44 -49.53
C GLU A 142 11.73 -2.16 -50.53
N LEU A 143 10.47 -2.10 -50.06
CA LEU A 143 9.31 -1.83 -50.90
C LEU A 143 9.28 -0.38 -51.42
N GLU A 144 9.77 0.57 -50.63
CA GLU A 144 9.96 1.97 -51.05
C GLU A 144 11.00 2.06 -52.16
N GLN A 145 12.14 1.39 -52.00
CA GLN A 145 13.18 1.33 -53.03
C GLN A 145 12.65 0.70 -54.32
N GLN A 146 11.94 -0.43 -54.23
CA GLN A 146 11.31 -1.06 -55.40
C GLN A 146 10.31 -0.12 -56.09
N ASN A 147 9.54 0.67 -55.34
CA ASN A 147 8.64 1.65 -55.92
C ASN A 147 9.38 2.75 -56.70
N VAL A 148 10.49 3.24 -56.16
CA VAL A 148 11.31 4.25 -56.83
C VAL A 148 11.90 3.67 -58.13
N ASP A 149 12.48 2.47 -58.06
CA ASP A 149 13.08 1.81 -59.22
C ASP A 149 12.05 1.54 -60.33
N LEU A 150 10.86 1.05 -59.96
CA LEU A 150 9.79 0.79 -60.93
C LEU A 150 9.26 2.08 -61.56
N ARG A 151 9.21 3.19 -60.81
CA ARG A 151 8.83 4.49 -61.38
C ARG A 151 9.84 4.98 -62.40
N LEU A 152 11.14 4.85 -62.09
CA LEU A 152 12.20 5.23 -63.02
C LEU A 152 12.14 4.40 -64.31
N GLN A 153 11.89 3.09 -64.20
CA GLN A 153 11.71 2.22 -65.37
C GLN A 153 10.52 2.63 -66.23
N LEU A 154 9.39 3.01 -65.61
CA LEU A 154 8.23 3.49 -66.36
C LEU A 154 8.55 4.79 -67.12
N GLU A 155 9.24 5.72 -66.48
CA GLU A 155 9.66 6.99 -67.10
C GLU A 155 10.58 6.74 -68.32
N GLU A 156 11.58 5.86 -68.17
CA GLU A 156 12.47 5.49 -69.28
C GLU A 156 11.68 4.86 -70.45
N LYS A 157 10.73 3.94 -70.17
CA LYS A 157 9.91 3.33 -71.22
C LYS A 157 9.00 4.35 -71.90
N ASP A 158 8.46 5.32 -71.16
CA ASP A 158 7.63 6.39 -71.73
C ASP A 158 8.44 7.30 -72.65
N GLU A 159 9.67 7.64 -72.26
CA GLU A 159 10.62 8.37 -73.11
C GLU A 159 10.94 7.59 -74.39
N GLU A 160 11.29 6.30 -74.29
CA GLU A 160 11.55 5.43 -75.43
C GLU A 160 10.34 5.36 -76.39
N LEU A 161 9.13 5.19 -75.86
CA LEU A 161 7.89 5.18 -76.64
C LEU A 161 7.64 6.53 -77.33
N SER A 162 7.90 7.64 -76.63
CA SER A 162 7.74 8.97 -77.19
C SER A 162 8.69 9.22 -78.36
N ALA A 163 9.95 8.78 -78.23
CA ALA A 163 10.98 8.87 -79.26
C ALA A 163 10.64 7.98 -80.47
N ALA A 164 10.21 6.74 -80.23
CA ALA A 164 9.77 5.83 -81.29
C ALA A 164 8.56 6.38 -82.05
N ARG A 165 7.58 6.97 -81.34
CA ARG A 165 6.42 7.64 -81.96
C ARG A 165 6.84 8.86 -82.77
N ALA A 166 7.79 9.66 -82.29
CA ALA A 166 8.32 10.81 -83.03
C ALA A 166 9.02 10.37 -84.32
N ALA A 167 9.89 9.35 -84.26
CA ALA A 167 10.57 8.80 -85.43
C ALA A 167 9.57 8.23 -86.47
N ASN A 168 8.54 7.50 -86.02
CA ASN A 168 7.48 7.01 -86.89
C ASN A 168 6.71 8.15 -87.59
N ARG A 169 6.43 9.25 -86.87
CA ARG A 169 5.79 10.43 -87.48
C ARG A 169 6.67 11.08 -88.54
N GLU A 170 7.98 11.24 -88.27
CA GLU A 170 8.91 11.81 -89.25
C GLU A 170 9.08 10.92 -90.49
N LEU A 171 9.21 9.60 -90.32
CA LEU A 171 9.22 8.65 -91.44
C LEU A 171 7.94 8.73 -92.28
N THR A 172 6.78 8.87 -91.64
CA THR A 172 5.51 9.01 -92.37
C THR A 172 5.47 10.31 -93.17
N LYS A 173 6.01 11.42 -92.62
CA LYS A 173 6.11 12.69 -93.33
C LYS A 173 7.04 12.60 -94.55
N THR A 174 8.22 11.99 -94.41
CA THR A 174 9.19 11.88 -95.52
C THR A 174 8.67 11.00 -96.65
N ILE A 175 7.98 9.89 -96.34
CA ILE A 175 7.33 9.04 -97.35
C ILE A 175 6.26 9.81 -98.12
N ASN A 176 5.40 10.55 -97.41
CA ASN A 176 4.32 11.33 -98.05
C ASN A 176 4.85 12.49 -98.91
N GLN A 177 6.01 13.07 -98.55
CA GLN A 177 6.67 14.13 -99.32
C GLN A 177 7.43 13.60 -100.54
N GLY A 178 7.89 12.35 -100.53
CA GLY A 178 8.58 11.71 -101.67
C GLY A 178 7.65 11.14 -102.76
N CYS A 179 6.34 11.11 -102.52
CA CYS A 179 5.33 10.63 -103.47
C CYS A 179 4.49 11.76 -104.12
N SER A 180 4.86 13.03 -103.92
CA SER A 180 4.27 14.19 -104.61
C SER A 180 5.21 14.77 -105.65
#